data_AF-X7YI96-F1
#
_entry.id   AF-X7YI96-F1
#
_cell.length_a   1.000
_cell.length_b   1.000
_cell.length_c   1.000
_cell.angle_alpha   90.00
_cell.angle_beta   90.00
_cell.angle_gamma   90.00
#
_symmetry.space_group_name_H-M   'P 1'
#
loop_
_entity.id
_entity.type
_entity.pdbx_description
1 polymer ?
#
loop_
_entity_poly.entity_id
_entity_poly.type
_entity_poly.pdbx_seq_one_letter_code
_entity_poly.pdbx_strand_id
1 'polypeptide(L)'
;MVAHLGPDLLGDDWNPHIAAGNLAANSQRPLGETLLDQKVMAGIGNVYCNELCFLSGHLPTTPVGMLADPLRLVMRAREMLWFNRSRLSRCTTGDTRPGRQLWVYGRAGQPCRRCGTLIEYDSTGRRVTYWCPSCQR
;
A
#
# COMPACT_ATOMS: atom_id res chain seq x y z
N MET A 1 8.92 -25.22 8.00
CA MET A 1 8.58 -24.24 9.06
C MET A 1 7.62 -23.23 8.45
N VAL A 2 6.37 -23.20 8.91
CA VAL A 2 5.42 -22.16 8.52
C VAL A 2 5.96 -20.85 9.08
N ALA A 3 6.42 -19.95 8.23
CA ALA A 3 6.86 -18.63 8.66
C ALA A 3 5.71 -17.97 9.42
N HIS A 4 5.94 -17.51 10.65
CA HIS A 4 4.94 -16.81 11.45
C HIS A 4 4.44 -15.60 10.65
N LEU A 5 3.21 -15.71 10.14
CA LEU A 5 2.52 -14.59 9.51
C LEU A 5 2.19 -13.56 10.58
N GLY A 6 2.22 -12.29 10.19
CA GLY A 6 1.66 -11.20 11.00
C GLY A 6 0.13 -11.29 11.04
N PRO A 7 -0.54 -10.32 11.68
CA PRO A 7 -2.00 -10.26 11.71
C PRO A 7 -2.60 -10.32 10.30
N ASP A 8 -3.58 -11.20 10.10
CA ASP A 8 -4.36 -11.28 8.86
C ASP A 8 -5.43 -10.19 8.86
N LEU A 9 -5.30 -9.19 7.99
CA LEU A 9 -6.22 -8.04 7.93
C LEU A 9 -7.67 -8.41 7.54
N LEU A 10 -7.90 -9.61 7.01
CA LEU A 10 -9.23 -10.15 6.72
C LEU A 10 -9.74 -11.10 7.80
N GLY A 11 -8.89 -11.51 8.75
CA GLY A 11 -9.27 -12.39 9.85
C GLY A 11 -10.10 -11.66 10.91
N ASP A 12 -10.97 -12.40 11.58
CA ASP A 12 -11.87 -11.85 12.61
C ASP A 12 -11.11 -11.37 13.86
N ASP A 13 -10.02 -12.04 14.21
CA ASP A 13 -9.23 -11.78 15.43
C ASP A 13 -8.03 -10.83 15.22
N TRP A 14 -7.98 -10.12 14.10
CA TRP A 14 -6.86 -9.21 13.83
C TRP A 14 -6.89 -7.98 14.75
N ASN A 15 -5.71 -7.50 15.15
CA ASN A 15 -5.56 -6.32 15.98
C ASN A 15 -4.82 -5.19 15.23
N PRO A 16 -5.45 -4.01 15.02
CA PRO A 16 -4.82 -2.89 14.33
C PRO A 16 -3.56 -2.36 15.02
N HIS A 17 -3.51 -2.39 16.34
CA HIS A 17 -2.36 -1.91 17.11
C HIS A 17 -1.15 -2.85 16.98
N ILE A 18 -1.37 -4.15 16.86
CA ILE A 18 -0.28 -5.12 16.61
C ILE A 18 0.31 -4.87 15.22
N ALA A 19 -0.52 -4.76 14.20
CA ALA A 19 -0.05 -4.50 12.83
C ALA A 19 0.65 -3.13 12.72
N ALA A 20 0.13 -2.10 13.39
CA ALA A 20 0.76 -0.78 13.44
C ALA A 20 2.11 -0.81 14.19
N GLY A 21 2.19 -1.54 15.31
CA GLY A 21 3.43 -1.76 16.05
C GLY A 21 4.47 -2.50 15.21
N ASN A 22 4.07 -3.58 14.52
CA ASN A 22 4.95 -4.32 13.62
C ASN A 22 5.47 -3.45 12.47
N LEU A 23 4.60 -2.63 11.88
CA LEU A 23 4.96 -1.69 10.82
C LEU A 23 6.03 -0.71 11.32
N ALA A 24 5.79 -0.09 12.48
CA ALA A 24 6.67 0.92 13.06
C ALA A 24 7.92 0.35 13.77
N ALA A 25 8.03 -0.98 13.92
CA ALA A 25 9.10 -1.61 14.70
C ALA A 25 10.51 -1.32 14.18
N ASN A 26 10.68 -1.14 12.86
CA ASN A 26 11.93 -0.72 12.26
C ASN A 26 11.73 0.57 11.45
N SER A 27 11.98 1.72 12.10
CA SER A 27 11.74 3.04 11.53
C SER A 27 12.60 3.36 10.31
N GLN A 28 13.75 2.71 10.13
CA GLN A 28 14.66 2.97 9.01
C GLN A 28 14.35 2.11 7.78
N ARG A 29 13.54 1.06 7.94
CA ARG A 29 13.21 0.17 6.82
C ARG A 29 12.35 0.92 5.79
N PRO A 30 12.55 0.71 4.48
CA PRO A 30 11.69 1.28 3.45
C PRO A 30 10.22 0.88 3.63
N LEU A 31 9.32 1.84 3.45
CA LEU A 31 7.88 1.64 3.62
C LEU A 31 7.35 0.52 2.70
N GLY A 32 7.72 0.54 1.43
CA GLY A 32 7.24 -0.42 0.45
C GLY A 32 7.70 -1.86 0.76
N GLU A 33 8.93 -2.00 1.25
CA GLU A 33 9.45 -3.30 1.70
C GLU A 33 8.71 -3.80 2.93
N THR A 34 8.48 -2.91 3.91
CA THR A 34 7.82 -3.23 5.17
C THR A 34 6.35 -3.61 4.95
N LEU A 35 5.63 -2.90 4.07
CA LEU A 35 4.26 -3.22 3.69
C LEU A 35 4.12 -4.58 2.98
N LEU A 36 5.17 -5.04 2.30
CA LEU A 36 5.17 -6.32 1.59
C LEU A 36 5.60 -7.50 2.47
N ASP A 37 6.17 -7.23 3.65
CA ASP A 37 6.58 -8.25 4.59
C ASP A 37 5.35 -8.88 5.26
N GLN A 38 5.06 -10.13 4.91
CA GLN A 38 3.90 -10.85 5.46
C GLN A 38 4.02 -11.13 6.97
N LYS A 39 5.18 -10.91 7.60
CA LYS A 39 5.34 -10.95 9.06
C LYS A 39 4.83 -9.68 9.73
N VAL A 40 4.77 -8.56 9.00
CA VAL A 40 4.26 -7.28 9.51
C VAL A 40 2.74 -7.34 9.57
N MET A 41 2.13 -7.64 8.42
CA MET A 41 0.69 -7.86 8.25
C MET A 41 0.47 -8.70 6.99
N ALA A 42 -0.43 -9.68 7.05
CA ALA A 42 -0.71 -10.55 5.92
C ALA A 42 -1.79 -9.95 4.99
N GLY A 43 -1.68 -10.25 3.69
CA GLY A 43 -2.66 -9.86 2.67
C GLY A 43 -2.26 -8.67 1.80
N ILE A 44 -1.21 -7.93 2.17
CA ILE A 44 -0.72 -6.79 1.37
C ILE A 44 0.18 -7.28 0.23
N GLY A 45 -0.37 -7.21 -0.98
CA GLY A 45 0.34 -7.46 -2.24
C GLY A 45 0.86 -6.18 -2.91
N ASN A 46 1.50 -6.34 -4.06
CA ASN A 46 2.16 -5.22 -4.76
C ASN A 46 1.21 -4.08 -5.14
N VAL A 47 -0.03 -4.41 -5.54
CA VAL A 47 -1.05 -3.39 -5.86
C VAL A 47 -1.33 -2.53 -4.63
N TYR A 48 -1.69 -3.16 -3.51
CA TYR A 48 -2.02 -2.44 -2.29
C TYR A 48 -0.82 -1.67 -1.74
N CYS A 49 0.40 -2.20 -1.82
CA CYS A 49 1.61 -1.48 -1.43
C CYS A 49 1.76 -0.15 -2.18
N ASN A 50 1.71 -0.17 -3.52
CA ASN A 50 1.82 1.05 -4.33
C ASN A 50 0.70 2.06 -4.03
N GLU A 51 -0.52 1.56 -3.91
CA GLU A 51 -1.70 2.38 -3.64
C GLU A 51 -1.67 3.00 -2.24
N LEU A 52 -1.20 2.25 -1.23
CA LEU A 52 -1.03 2.74 0.14
C LEU A 52 0.07 3.79 0.25
N CYS A 53 1.21 3.59 -0.42
CA CYS A 53 2.28 4.60 -0.51
C CYS A 53 1.78 5.89 -1.16
N PHE A 54 0.98 5.79 -2.23
CA PHE A 54 0.36 6.96 -2.84
C PHE A 54 -0.64 7.66 -1.90
N LEU A 55 -1.48 6.88 -1.22
CA LEU A 55 -2.46 7.45 -0.30
C LEU A 55 -1.82 8.11 0.93
N SER A 56 -0.69 7.57 1.41
CA SER A 56 0.11 8.17 2.48
C SER A 56 0.99 9.34 2.03
N GLY A 57 1.17 9.52 0.72
CA GLY A 57 2.00 10.60 0.17
C GLY A 57 3.49 10.35 0.30
N HIS A 58 3.91 9.09 0.44
CA HIS A 58 5.31 8.70 0.60
C HIS A 58 5.79 7.83 -0.55
N LEU A 59 7.06 7.98 -0.91
CA LEU A 59 7.68 7.03 -1.82
C LEU A 59 7.82 5.65 -1.15
N PRO A 60 7.82 4.56 -1.91
CA PRO A 60 8.06 3.22 -1.36
C PRO A 60 9.45 3.06 -0.70
N THR A 61 10.39 3.92 -1.07
CA THR A 61 11.73 4.01 -0.49
C THR A 61 11.79 4.85 0.79
N THR A 62 10.75 5.62 1.11
CA THR A 62 10.70 6.46 2.30
C THR A 62 10.77 5.58 3.56
N PRO A 63 11.62 5.93 4.56
CA PRO A 63 11.68 5.21 5.83
C PRO A 63 10.34 5.22 6.56
N VAL A 64 9.94 4.10 7.16
CA VAL A 64 8.67 4.01 7.92
C VAL A 64 8.56 5.06 9.02
N GLY A 65 9.69 5.47 9.63
CA GLY A 65 9.72 6.50 10.66
C GLY A 65 9.23 7.88 10.22
N MET A 66 9.09 8.12 8.92
CA MET A 66 8.50 9.34 8.37
C MET A 66 6.97 9.33 8.38
N LEU A 67 6.33 8.18 8.64
CA LEU A 67 4.89 8.10 8.77
C LEU A 67 4.44 8.82 10.05
N ALA A 68 3.59 9.83 9.89
CA ALA A 68 2.96 10.50 11.03
C ALA A 68 2.01 9.58 11.83
N ASP A 69 1.34 8.65 11.14
CA ASP A 69 0.33 7.77 11.74
C ASP A 69 0.32 6.38 11.08
N PRO A 70 1.14 5.43 11.60
CA PRO A 70 1.16 4.05 11.14
C PRO A 70 -0.18 3.33 11.33
N LEU A 71 -0.93 3.66 12.38
CA LEU A 71 -2.22 3.05 12.69
C LEU A 71 -3.25 3.38 11.61
N ARG A 72 -3.31 4.65 11.21
CA ARG A 72 -4.17 5.10 10.11
C ARG A 72 -3.83 4.40 8.80
N LEU A 73 -2.54 4.20 8.49
CA LEU A 73 -2.14 3.48 7.28
C LEU A 73 -2.61 2.02 7.30
N VAL A 74 -2.45 1.34 8.44
CA VAL A 74 -2.92 -0.04 8.64
C VAL A 74 -4.44 -0.14 8.51
N MET A 75 -5.19 0.79 9.10
CA MET A 75 -6.65 0.82 8.97
C MET A 75 -7.07 1.01 7.50
N ARG A 76 -6.41 1.91 6.76
CA ARG A 76 -6.64 2.08 5.32
C ARG A 76 -6.32 0.82 4.52
N ALA A 77 -5.25 0.12 4.88
CA ALA A 77 -4.87 -1.15 4.27
C ALA A 77 -5.97 -2.20 4.42
N ARG A 78 -6.52 -2.35 5.65
CA ARG A 78 -7.67 -3.23 5.90
C ARG A 78 -8.90 -2.80 5.10
N GLU A 79 -9.30 -1.54 5.17
CA GLU A 79 -10.48 -1.04 4.44
C GLU A 79 -10.39 -1.37 2.95
N MET A 80 -9.21 -1.16 2.37
CA MET A 80 -8.94 -1.45 0.96
C MET A 80 -9.01 -2.94 0.65
N LEU A 81 -8.42 -3.81 1.49
CA LEU A 81 -8.52 -5.25 1.33
C LEU A 81 -9.97 -5.74 1.47
N TRP A 82 -10.66 -5.29 2.52
CA TRP A 82 -12.03 -5.68 2.82
C TRP A 82 -12.97 -5.29 1.70
N PHE A 83 -12.83 -4.08 1.14
CA PHE A 83 -13.61 -3.62 0.00
C PHE A 83 -13.37 -4.48 -1.24
N ASN A 84 -12.18 -5.03 -1.42
CA ASN A 84 -11.80 -5.79 -2.61
C ASN A 84 -11.94 -7.31 -2.47
N ARG A 85 -12.27 -7.83 -1.28
CA ARG A 85 -12.26 -9.28 -0.98
C ARG A 85 -13.11 -10.16 -1.89
N SER A 86 -14.21 -9.63 -2.43
CA SER A 86 -15.14 -10.33 -3.32
C SER A 86 -15.15 -9.79 -4.75
N ARG A 87 -14.17 -8.95 -5.11
CA ARG A 87 -14.12 -8.29 -6.43
C ARG A 87 -13.11 -8.97 -7.35
N LEU A 88 -13.52 -9.21 -8.60
CA LEU A 88 -12.63 -9.66 -9.67
C LEU A 88 -11.62 -8.57 -10.06
N SER A 89 -12.08 -7.32 -10.13
CA SER A 89 -11.24 -6.15 -10.42
C SER A 89 -11.10 -5.29 -9.17
N ARG A 90 -9.86 -5.10 -8.73
CA ARG A 90 -9.53 -4.27 -7.56
C ARG A 90 -9.86 -2.80 -7.82
N CYS A 91 -10.45 -2.15 -6.83
CA CYS A 91 -10.74 -0.72 -6.79
C CYS A 91 -10.24 -0.12 -5.48
N THR A 92 -9.34 0.85 -5.59
CA THR A 92 -8.67 1.56 -4.48
C THR A 92 -9.04 3.04 -4.45
N THR A 93 -9.70 3.54 -5.50
CA THR A 93 -10.22 4.91 -5.61
C THR A 93 -11.65 5.07 -5.08
N GLY A 94 -12.41 3.98 -5.00
CA GLY A 94 -13.86 4.00 -4.76
C GLY A 94 -14.69 4.23 -6.04
N ASP A 95 -14.08 4.63 -7.16
CA ASP A 95 -14.75 4.72 -8.47
C ASP A 95 -14.63 3.39 -9.22
N THR A 96 -15.74 2.67 -9.35
CA THR A 96 -15.77 1.34 -9.97
C THR A 96 -15.79 1.37 -11.51
N ARG A 97 -15.91 2.55 -12.12
CA ARG A 97 -15.95 2.68 -13.59
C ARG A 97 -14.65 2.15 -14.21
N PRO A 98 -14.73 1.46 -15.37
CA PRO A 98 -13.55 0.93 -16.04
C PRO A 98 -12.45 1.98 -16.22
N GLY A 99 -11.21 1.60 -15.89
CA GLY A 99 -10.06 2.49 -15.97
C GLY A 99 -9.96 3.57 -14.89
N ARG A 100 -10.90 3.66 -13.93
CA ARG A 100 -10.88 4.62 -12.81
C ARG A 100 -10.63 4.02 -11.44
N GLN A 101 -10.46 2.71 -11.40
CA GLN A 101 -10.43 1.90 -10.18
C GLN A 101 -9.15 2.10 -9.34
N LEU A 102 -8.01 2.44 -9.96
CA LEU A 102 -6.70 2.51 -9.31
C LEU A 102 -6.14 3.95 -9.33
N TRP A 103 -5.34 4.29 -8.31
CA TRP A 103 -4.67 5.58 -8.20
C TRP A 103 -3.40 5.64 -9.01
N VAL A 104 -2.51 4.65 -8.89
CA VAL A 104 -1.17 4.67 -9.51
C VAL A 104 -0.79 3.35 -10.18
N TYR A 105 -1.24 2.22 -9.64
CA TYR A 105 -0.80 0.91 -10.09
C TYR A 105 -1.24 0.63 -11.53
N GLY A 106 -0.29 0.26 -12.40
CA GLY A 106 -0.54 0.00 -13.81
C GLY A 106 -0.94 1.25 -14.61
N ARG A 107 -0.73 2.45 -14.06
CA ARG A 107 -1.10 3.73 -14.68
C ARG A 107 0.10 4.56 -15.14
N ALA A 108 1.26 3.93 -15.35
CA ALA A 108 2.44 4.59 -15.89
C ALA A 108 2.12 5.42 -17.14
N GLY A 109 2.62 6.66 -17.19
CA GLY A 109 2.36 7.59 -18.30
C GLY A 109 0.95 8.19 -18.33
N GLN A 110 0.06 7.84 -17.40
CA GLN A 110 -1.25 8.49 -17.26
C GLN A 110 -1.19 9.65 -16.26
N PRO A 111 -2.08 10.65 -16.37
CA PRO A 111 -2.15 11.74 -15.40
C PRO A 111 -2.61 11.23 -14.02
N CYS A 112 -1.93 11.69 -12.98
CA CYS A 112 -2.30 11.51 -11.58
C CYS A 112 -3.71 12.10 -11.35
N ARG A 113 -4.55 11.37 -10.61
CA ARG A 113 -5.92 11.80 -10.32
C ARG A 113 -6.00 12.94 -9.32
N ARG A 114 -4.93 13.23 -8.59
CA ARG A 114 -4.86 14.33 -7.61
C ARG A 114 -4.29 15.60 -8.21
N CYS A 115 -3.18 15.51 -8.96
CA CYS A 115 -2.44 16.69 -9.43
C CYS A 115 -2.23 16.77 -10.95
N GLY A 116 -2.59 15.73 -11.72
CA GLY A 116 -2.38 15.69 -13.17
C GLY A 116 -0.97 15.31 -13.64
N THR A 117 0.05 15.32 -12.78
CA THR A 117 1.42 14.87 -13.13
C THR A 117 1.43 13.42 -13.61
N LEU A 118 2.26 13.10 -14.61
CA LEU A 118 2.36 11.74 -15.12
C LEU A 118 2.86 10.77 -14.04
N ILE A 119 2.23 9.60 -13.95
CA ILE A 119 2.66 8.53 -13.07
C ILE A 119 3.94 7.90 -13.63
N GLU A 120 4.96 7.81 -12.78
CA GLU A 120 6.22 7.14 -13.05
C GLU A 120 6.17 5.69 -12.56
N TYR A 121 7.10 4.88 -13.07
CA TYR A 121 7.26 3.50 -12.64
C TYR A 121 8.72 3.06 -12.70
N ASP A 122 9.03 2.04 -11.91
CA ASP A 122 10.31 1.37 -11.89
C ASP A 122 10.09 -0.15 -11.85
N SER A 123 10.67 -0.86 -12.81
CA SER A 123 10.60 -2.32 -12.93
C SER A 123 11.95 -3.00 -12.72
N THR A 124 12.98 -2.27 -12.28
CA THR A 124 14.33 -2.83 -12.04
C THR A 124 14.39 -3.70 -10.78
N GLY A 125 13.52 -3.42 -9.80
CA GLY A 125 13.38 -4.21 -8.59
C GLY A 125 12.65 -5.54 -8.80
N ARG A 126 12.57 -6.35 -7.73
CA ARG A 126 11.83 -7.64 -7.74
C ARG A 126 10.33 -7.47 -8.03
N ARG A 127 9.80 -6.26 -7.84
CA ARG A 127 8.40 -5.90 -8.09
C ARG A 127 8.36 -4.53 -8.73
N VAL A 128 7.42 -4.35 -9.66
CA VAL A 128 7.18 -3.05 -10.29
C VAL A 128 6.60 -2.07 -9.27
N THR A 129 7.17 -0.89 -9.24
CA THR A 129 6.73 0.23 -8.40
C THR A 129 6.12 1.31 -9.28
N TYR A 130 5.02 1.92 -8.85
CA TYR A 130 4.34 3.03 -9.50
C TYR A 130 4.15 4.16 -8.49
N TRP A 131 4.48 5.40 -8.88
CA TRP A 131 4.32 6.56 -7.99
C TRP A 131 4.00 7.84 -8.77
N CYS A 132 3.48 8.82 -8.07
CA CYS A 132 3.32 10.18 -8.58
C CYS A 132 4.44 11.07 -8.01
N PRO A 133 5.38 11.58 -8.82
CA PRO A 133 6.53 12.35 -8.34
C PRO A 133 6.13 13.69 -7.67
N SER A 134 4.94 14.20 -7.97
CA SER A 134 4.41 15.43 -7.34
C SER A 134 3.67 15.17 -6.01
N CYS A 135 3.01 14.01 -5.86
CA CYS A 135 2.20 13.71 -4.67
C CYS A 135 2.93 12.90 -3.61
N GLN A 136 4.07 12.28 -3.95
CA GLN A 136 4.85 11.42 -3.06
C GLN A 136 6.24 12.01 -2.84
N ARG A 137 6.72 12.02 -1.59
CA ARG A 137 8.03 12.53 -1.18
C ARG A 137 8.77 11.55 -0.28
#